data_AF-A0A7L1C667-F1
#
_entry.id   AF-A0A7L1C667-F1
#
_cell.length_a   1.000
_cell.length_b   1.000
_cell.length_c   1.000
_cell.angle_alpha   90.00
_cell.angle_beta   90.00
_cell.angle_gamma   90.00
#
_symmetry.space_group_name_H-M   'P 1'
#
loop_
_entity.id
_entity.type
_entity.pdbx_description
1 polymer ?
#
loop_
_entity_poly.entity_id
_entity_poly.type
_entity_poly.pdbx_seq_one_letter_code
_entity_poly.pdbx_strand_id
1 'polypeptide(L)'
;SPGTEWVSAAERPGGSLLTRQLQELWRRSRGSLAPQRLLFEVTSASVVSERSSKYVLYTIYLIRSGQFDKAPATIARRYSDFEQLNRRLRCRFSCDMASIAFPRKRLRRNFTAETIAKRSRAFEQFLSHLHSIDEIRRSSEFLEFFFLPDLQAAQRLTCTGMYREALATWANAYRLQDRLGVCSSGRFLLTLAGLAVCHQELDQLSEAHGCCEQALQLLEAQGSHPLLGPFLQAHIHLAWKVGKDKRHSEARLQDLRESGLLLQQQPSLKECLIKEPLE
;
A
#
# COMPACT_ATOMS: atom_id res chain seq x y z
N SER A 1 32.60 8.12 -63.91
CA SER A 1 33.30 7.81 -62.65
C SER A 1 32.27 7.77 -61.53
N PRO A 2 32.23 6.68 -60.77
CA PRO A 2 31.06 6.29 -59.99
C PRO A 2 31.05 6.93 -58.60
N GLY A 3 29.84 7.05 -58.06
CA GLY A 3 29.59 7.47 -56.69
C GLY A 3 30.05 6.42 -55.68
N THR A 4 30.56 6.91 -54.56
CA THR A 4 30.94 6.08 -53.41
C THR A 4 29.92 6.31 -52.31
N GLU A 5 29.00 5.36 -52.17
CA GLU A 5 28.15 5.18 -51.00
C GLU A 5 29.03 4.90 -49.78
N TRP A 6 28.97 5.78 -48.78
CA TRP A 6 29.44 5.45 -47.43
C TRP A 6 28.24 4.95 -46.63
N VAL A 7 28.15 3.62 -46.53
CA VAL A 7 27.21 2.91 -45.68
C VAL A 7 27.52 3.25 -44.23
N SER A 8 26.59 3.95 -43.56
CA SER A 8 26.63 4.13 -42.12
C SER A 8 26.37 2.78 -41.44
N ALA A 9 27.35 2.30 -40.69
CA ALA A 9 27.23 1.08 -39.89
C ALA A 9 26.18 1.30 -38.80
N ALA A 10 25.01 0.68 -38.98
CA ALA A 10 24.00 0.60 -37.94
C ALA A 10 24.54 -0.27 -36.79
N GLU A 11 24.96 0.38 -35.70
CA GLU A 11 25.15 -0.27 -34.41
C GLU A 11 23.82 -0.88 -33.97
N ARG A 12 23.74 -2.22 -34.05
CA ARG A 12 22.68 -2.99 -33.41
C ARG A 12 22.89 -2.93 -31.89
N PRO A 13 21.95 -2.44 -31.08
CA PRO A 13 22.04 -2.59 -29.64
C PRO A 13 21.78 -4.06 -29.30
N GLY A 14 22.85 -4.84 -29.14
CA GLY A 14 22.84 -6.21 -28.63
C GLY A 14 22.50 -6.24 -27.13
N GLY A 15 21.33 -5.73 -26.76
CA GLY A 15 20.77 -5.83 -25.42
C GLY A 15 20.16 -7.21 -25.19
N SER A 16 21.00 -8.22 -25.00
CA SER A 16 20.75 -9.53 -24.39
C SER A 16 19.29 -10.01 -24.35
N LEU A 17 18.89 -10.81 -25.33
CA LEU A 17 17.66 -11.61 -25.31
C LEU A 17 17.50 -12.40 -23.99
N LEU A 18 18.62 -12.80 -23.38
CA LEU A 18 18.71 -13.39 -22.05
C LEU A 18 18.11 -12.52 -20.94
N THR A 19 18.32 -11.20 -20.95
CA THR A 19 17.80 -10.31 -19.89
C THR A 19 16.29 -10.12 -20.02
N ARG A 20 15.76 -10.12 -21.26
CA ARG A 20 14.31 -10.06 -21.50
C ARG A 20 13.61 -11.37 -21.17
N GLN A 21 14.20 -12.50 -21.54
CA GLN A 21 13.69 -13.82 -21.17
C GLN A 21 13.74 -14.05 -19.66
N LEU A 22 14.80 -13.61 -18.98
CA LEU A 22 14.86 -13.60 -17.52
C LEU A 22 13.74 -12.73 -16.94
N GLN A 23 13.57 -11.49 -17.41
CA GLN A 23 12.48 -10.63 -16.95
C GLN A 23 11.08 -11.23 -17.18
N GLU A 24 10.87 -11.99 -18.26
CA GLU A 24 9.63 -12.70 -18.54
C GLU A 24 9.46 -13.95 -17.65
N LEU A 25 10.53 -14.70 -17.38
CA LEU A 25 10.54 -15.79 -16.42
C LEU A 25 10.26 -15.30 -14.99
N TRP A 26 10.82 -14.16 -14.59
CA TRP A 26 10.50 -13.48 -13.33
C TRP A 26 9.06 -12.96 -13.30
N ARG A 27 8.52 -12.47 -14.42
CA ARG A 27 7.10 -12.07 -14.51
C ARG A 27 6.15 -13.26 -14.40
N ARG A 28 6.51 -14.41 -14.96
CA ARG A 28 5.78 -15.68 -14.90
C ARG A 28 5.88 -16.33 -13.50
N SER A 29 7.02 -16.19 -12.82
CA SER A 29 7.20 -16.65 -11.44
C SER A 29 6.51 -15.78 -10.39
N ARG A 30 5.86 -14.66 -10.76
CA ARG A 30 4.94 -13.94 -9.89
C ARG A 30 3.70 -14.76 -9.50
N GLY A 31 3.48 -15.91 -10.13
CA GLY A 31 2.53 -16.94 -9.69
C GLY A 31 3.16 -18.06 -8.85
N SER A 32 4.44 -17.95 -8.45
CA SER A 32 5.11 -18.96 -7.64
C SER A 32 4.61 -18.94 -6.20
N LEU A 33 4.12 -20.09 -5.73
CA LEU A 33 3.63 -20.39 -4.38
C LEU A 33 4.72 -20.33 -3.29
N ALA A 34 5.94 -19.91 -3.62
CA ALA A 34 7.00 -19.70 -2.64
C ALA A 34 6.73 -18.39 -1.85
N PRO A 35 6.64 -18.42 -0.50
CA PRO A 35 6.44 -17.22 0.30
C PRO A 35 7.58 -16.24 0.02
N GLN A 36 7.28 -15.12 -0.63
CA GLN A 36 8.26 -14.05 -0.79
C GLN A 36 8.65 -13.56 0.62
N ARG A 37 9.93 -13.68 0.96
CA ARG A 37 10.44 -13.24 2.26
C ARG A 37 10.43 -11.71 2.29
N LEU A 38 9.56 -11.16 3.15
CA LEU A 38 9.51 -9.75 3.49
C LEU A 38 10.54 -9.46 4.58
N LEU A 39 11.41 -8.48 4.34
CA LEU A 39 12.42 -8.01 5.28
C LEU A 39 11.99 -6.66 5.85
N PHE A 40 12.26 -6.46 7.13
CA PHE A 40 12.02 -5.21 7.84
C PHE A 40 13.37 -4.62 8.24
N GLU A 41 13.69 -3.45 7.71
CA GLU A 41 14.98 -2.79 7.94
C GLU A 41 14.78 -1.40 8.52
N VAL A 42 15.42 -1.11 9.66
CA VAL A 42 15.38 0.23 10.25
C VAL A 42 16.43 1.09 9.55
N THR A 43 15.97 1.94 8.64
CA THR A 43 16.84 2.79 7.81
C THR A 43 17.24 4.09 8.49
N SER A 44 16.42 4.58 9.43
CA SER A 44 16.77 5.72 10.27
C SER A 44 16.10 5.67 11.63
N ALA A 45 16.74 6.30 12.61
CA ALA A 45 16.18 6.53 13.92
C ALA A 45 16.52 7.95 14.36
N SER A 46 15.52 8.83 14.41
CA SER A 46 15.69 10.24 14.72
C SER A 46 15.05 10.58 16.07
N VAL A 47 15.72 11.45 16.83
CA VAL A 47 15.17 11.98 18.08
C VAL A 47 14.29 13.17 17.74
N VAL A 48 12.98 13.00 17.92
CA VAL A 48 11.99 14.05 17.71
C VAL A 48 11.72 14.75 19.04
N SER A 49 11.71 16.08 19.03
CA SER A 49 11.36 16.91 20.16
C SER A 49 10.19 17.81 19.78
N GLU A 50 9.03 17.53 20.35
CA GLU A 50 7.83 18.36 20.27
C GLU A 50 7.68 19.17 21.57
N ARG A 51 6.79 20.17 21.57
CA ARG A 51 6.65 21.18 22.64
C ARG A 51 6.60 20.61 24.06
N SER A 52 6.06 19.40 24.24
CA SER A 52 5.94 18.73 25.55
C SER A 52 6.46 17.29 25.58
N SER A 53 7.02 16.77 24.47
CA SER A 53 7.41 15.37 24.38
C SER A 53 8.70 15.17 23.59
N LYS A 54 9.51 14.22 24.03
CA LYS A 54 10.72 13.80 23.32
C LYS A 54 10.65 12.30 23.11
N TYR A 55 10.80 11.86 21.87
CA TYR A 55 10.74 10.45 21.51
C TYR A 55 11.71 10.12 20.38
N VAL A 56 11.93 8.82 20.16
CA VAL A 56 12.70 8.35 19.01
C VAL A 56 11.70 7.81 18.00
N LEU A 57 11.77 8.32 16.77
CA LEU A 57 11.00 7.85 15.65
C LEU A 57 11.88 6.94 14.80
N TYR A 58 11.43 5.71 14.60
CA TYR A 58 12.11 4.70 13.81
C TYR A 58 11.43 4.62 12.44
N THR A 59 12.21 4.78 11.37
CA THR A 59 11.76 4.60 9.99
C THR A 59 12.14 3.19 9.54
N ILE A 60 11.16 2.40 9.12
CA ILE A 60 11.34 1.00 8.76
C ILE A 60 10.90 0.78 7.31
N TYR A 61 11.78 0.20 6.50
CA TYR A 61 11.47 -0.21 5.13
C TYR A 61 10.96 -1.65 5.10
N LEU A 62 9.97 -1.88 4.24
CA LEU A 62 9.42 -3.20 3.93
C LEU A 62 9.95 -3.64 2.56
N ILE A 63 10.94 -4.53 2.57
CA ILE A 63 11.67 -4.94 1.37
C ILE A 63 11.25 -6.36 1.00
N ARG A 64 10.69 -6.56 -0.20
CA ARG A 64 10.48 -7.90 -0.74
C ARG A 64 11.77 -8.41 -1.37
N SER A 65 12.21 -9.58 -0.93
CA SER A 65 13.38 -10.25 -1.49
C SER A 65 13.19 -10.52 -3.00
N GLY A 66 14.19 -10.18 -3.81
CA GLY A 66 14.20 -10.49 -5.25
C GLY A 66 13.48 -9.49 -6.17
N GLN A 67 13.01 -8.34 -5.67
CA GLN A 67 12.53 -7.24 -6.50
C GLN A 67 13.38 -5.99 -6.34
N PHE A 68 13.77 -5.37 -7.46
CA PHE A 68 14.38 -4.05 -7.45
C PHE A 68 13.30 -3.02 -7.11
N ASP A 69 13.41 -2.41 -5.94
CA ASP A 69 12.39 -1.50 -5.45
C ASP A 69 12.58 -0.10 -6.04
N LYS A 70 11.65 0.33 -6.90
CA LYS A 70 11.67 1.70 -7.46
C LYS A 70 11.23 2.75 -6.43
N ALA A 71 10.48 2.34 -5.39
CA ALA A 71 10.01 3.23 -4.34
C ALA A 71 9.76 2.43 -3.05
N PRO A 72 10.51 2.70 -1.95
CA PRO A 72 10.37 1.94 -0.74
C PRO A 72 8.96 2.09 -0.12
N ALA A 73 8.44 1.00 0.43
CA ALA A 73 7.30 1.05 1.34
C ALA A 73 7.85 1.26 2.76
N THR A 74 7.41 2.31 3.44
CA THR A 74 8.01 2.74 4.71
C THR A 74 6.97 2.96 5.80
N ILE A 75 7.32 2.69 7.05
CA ILE A 75 6.55 3.10 8.22
C ILE A 75 7.42 3.92 9.17
N ALA A 76 6.80 4.87 9.87
CA ALA A 76 7.44 5.63 10.94
C ALA A 76 6.73 5.34 12.27
N ARG A 77 7.45 4.76 13.24
CA ARG A 77 6.86 4.32 14.51
C ARG A 77 7.78 4.64 15.68
N ARG A 78 7.20 5.02 16.82
CA ARG A 78 7.93 5.19 18.09
C ARG A 78 7.85 3.92 18.92
N TYR A 79 8.69 3.83 19.95
CA TYR A 79 8.74 2.67 20.85
C TYR A 79 7.35 2.26 21.41
N SER A 80 6.53 3.24 21.81
CA SER A 80 5.21 2.97 22.38
C SER A 80 4.24 2.33 21.39
N ASP A 81 4.40 2.56 20.08
CA ASP A 81 3.52 1.97 19.07
C ASP A 81 3.83 0.47 18.95
N PHE A 82 5.12 0.11 18.94
CA PHE A 82 5.58 -1.27 19.02
C PHE A 82 5.16 -1.95 20.34
N GLU A 83 5.24 -1.22 21.46
CA GLU A 83 4.80 -1.71 22.78
C GLU A 83 3.29 -2.02 22.78
N GLN A 84 2.48 -1.14 22.17
CA GLN A 84 1.04 -1.35 22.01
C GLN A 84 0.72 -2.54 21.10
N LEU A 85 1.43 -2.70 19.98
CA LEU A 85 1.31 -3.88 19.12
C LEU A 85 1.62 -5.16 19.90
N ASN A 86 2.80 -5.22 20.56
CA ASN A 86 3.22 -6.38 21.35
C ASN A 86 2.20 -6.73 22.44
N ARG A 87 1.62 -5.73 23.11
CA ARG A 87 0.57 -5.95 24.11
C ARG A 87 -0.68 -6.57 23.48
N ARG A 88 -1.20 -6.00 22.38
CA ARG A 88 -2.39 -6.53 21.69
C ARG A 88 -2.19 -7.96 21.22
N LEU A 89 -1.04 -8.24 20.61
CA LEU A 89 -0.72 -9.58 20.13
C LEU A 89 -0.54 -10.59 21.28
N ARG A 90 0.08 -10.22 22.40
CA ARG A 90 0.20 -11.12 23.57
C ARG A 90 -1.15 -11.45 24.20
N CYS A 91 -2.10 -10.53 24.18
CA CYS A 91 -3.45 -10.80 24.67
C CYS A 91 -4.20 -11.80 23.77
N ARG A 92 -4.01 -11.72 22.44
CA ARG A 92 -4.77 -12.52 21.46
C ARG A 92 -4.09 -13.83 21.06
N PHE A 93 -2.76 -13.85 21.00
CA PHE A 93 -1.93 -14.94 20.50
C PHE A 93 -0.90 -15.35 21.57
N SER A 94 -1.36 -15.61 22.79
CA SER A 94 -0.49 -15.79 23.97
C SER A 94 0.54 -16.91 23.79
N CYS A 95 0.14 -18.05 23.24
CA CYS A 95 1.02 -19.19 22.95
C CYS A 95 2.07 -18.84 21.90
N ASP A 96 1.65 -18.27 20.76
CA ASP A 96 2.55 -17.94 19.65
C ASP A 96 3.55 -16.84 20.02
N MET A 97 3.13 -15.90 20.88
CA MET A 97 3.95 -14.79 21.37
C MET A 97 4.89 -15.17 22.53
N ALA A 98 4.82 -16.40 23.06
CA ALA A 98 5.56 -16.81 24.25
C ALA A 98 7.08 -16.76 24.06
N SER A 99 7.56 -17.18 22.88
CA SER A 99 8.98 -17.21 22.52
C SER A 99 9.50 -15.90 21.91
N ILE A 100 8.61 -14.96 21.59
CA ILE A 100 8.98 -13.72 20.91
C ILE A 100 9.51 -12.70 21.93
N ALA A 101 10.79 -12.36 21.81
CA ALA A 101 11.41 -11.32 22.63
C ALA A 101 10.97 -9.92 22.20
N PHE A 102 10.79 -9.02 23.18
CA PHE A 102 10.49 -7.61 22.96
C PHE A 102 11.44 -6.72 23.79
N PRO A 103 12.00 -5.63 23.23
CA PRO A 103 12.94 -4.78 23.96
C PRO A 103 12.28 -4.11 25.18
N ARG A 104 12.91 -4.23 26.35
CA ARG A 104 12.38 -3.66 27.61
C ARG A 104 12.34 -2.13 27.59
N LYS A 105 11.33 -1.57 28.26
CA LYS A 105 11.20 -0.13 28.47
C LYS A 105 12.34 0.34 29.37
N ARG A 106 12.98 1.44 28.97
CA ARG A 106 14.01 2.10 29.78
C ARG A 106 13.46 3.46 30.19
N LEU A 107 13.78 3.91 31.40
CA LEU A 107 13.38 5.24 31.87
C LEU A 107 14.55 6.24 31.82
N ARG A 108 15.78 5.74 31.86
CA ARG A 108 17.02 6.54 31.76
C ARG A 108 17.81 6.13 30.50
N ARG A 109 18.57 7.07 29.93
CA ARG A 109 19.46 6.86 28.77
C ARG A 109 18.78 6.33 27.49
N ASN A 110 17.47 6.58 27.34
CA ASN A 110 16.68 6.16 26.17
C ASN A 110 17.17 6.71 24.82
N PHE A 111 17.81 7.88 24.85
CA PHE A 111 18.27 8.60 23.65
C PHE A 111 19.77 8.38 23.35
N THR A 112 20.41 7.45 24.04
CA THR A 112 21.80 7.09 23.72
C THR A 112 21.84 6.32 22.41
N ALA A 113 22.86 6.58 21.57
CA ALA A 113 23.04 5.88 20.30
C ALA A 113 23.04 4.35 20.47
N GLU A 114 23.66 3.86 21.55
CA GLU A 114 23.66 2.43 21.89
C GLU A 114 22.25 1.88 22.13
N THR A 115 21.41 2.59 22.91
CA THR A 115 20.04 2.14 23.17
C THR A 115 19.19 2.21 21.90
N ILE A 116 19.39 3.25 21.08
CA ILE A 116 18.70 3.41 19.80
C ILE A 116 19.07 2.25 18.87
N ALA A 117 20.35 1.96 18.67
CA ALA A 117 20.83 0.87 17.81
C ALA A 117 20.33 -0.51 18.28
N LYS A 118 20.40 -0.79 19.58
CA LYS A 118 19.87 -2.05 20.16
C LYS A 118 18.37 -2.19 19.93
N ARG A 119 17.60 -1.10 20.08
CA ARG A 119 16.15 -1.11 19.79
C ARG A 119 15.86 -1.26 18.30
N SER A 120 16.61 -0.59 17.43
CA SER A 120 16.46 -0.75 15.97
C SER A 120 16.57 -2.21 15.58
N ARG A 121 17.65 -2.89 15.99
CA ARG A 121 17.82 -4.32 15.71
C ARG A 121 16.72 -5.19 16.30
N ALA A 122 16.31 -4.90 17.54
CA ALA A 122 15.25 -5.64 18.20
C ALA A 122 13.89 -5.49 17.47
N PHE A 123 13.59 -4.32 16.90
CA PHE A 123 12.36 -4.11 16.13
C PHE A 123 12.36 -4.85 14.79
N GLU A 124 13.48 -4.87 14.07
CA GLU A 124 13.61 -5.68 12.84
C GLU A 124 13.37 -7.16 13.12
N GLN A 125 14.00 -7.68 14.17
CA GLN A 125 13.84 -9.07 14.61
C GLN A 125 12.41 -9.35 15.07
N PHE A 126 11.82 -8.45 15.85
CA PHE A 126 10.45 -8.56 16.32
C PHE A 126 9.47 -8.68 15.15
N LEU A 127 9.49 -7.74 14.19
CA LEU A 127 8.62 -7.79 13.01
C LEU A 127 8.87 -9.03 12.15
N SER A 128 10.13 -9.44 12.01
CA SER A 128 10.51 -10.65 11.27
C SER A 128 9.93 -11.92 11.91
N HIS A 129 10.01 -12.06 13.23
CA HIS A 129 9.41 -13.18 13.96
C HIS A 129 7.89 -13.17 13.87
N LEU A 130 7.24 -12.01 14.04
CA LEU A 130 5.79 -11.90 13.89
C LEU A 130 5.33 -12.30 12.48
N HIS A 131 6.03 -11.86 11.44
CA HIS A 131 5.71 -12.19 10.05
C HIS A 131 5.96 -13.68 9.71
N SER A 132 6.78 -14.39 10.47
CA SER A 132 7.02 -15.82 10.27
C SER A 132 5.88 -16.70 10.81
N ILE A 133 4.99 -16.15 11.64
CA ILE A 133 3.84 -16.85 12.21
C ILE A 133 2.61 -16.50 11.41
N ASP A 134 1.96 -17.51 10.87
CA ASP A 134 0.91 -17.40 9.86
C ASP A 134 -0.37 -16.72 10.39
N GLU A 135 -0.74 -17.06 11.62
CA GLU A 135 -1.90 -16.55 12.35
C GLU A 135 -1.71 -15.06 12.69
N ILE A 136 -0.51 -14.70 13.17
CA ILE A 136 -0.17 -13.31 13.50
C ILE A 136 -0.06 -12.48 12.23
N ARG A 137 0.61 -12.98 11.19
CA ARG A 137 0.80 -12.24 9.92
C ARG A 137 -0.53 -11.86 9.27
N ARG A 138 -1.55 -12.72 9.37
CA ARG A 138 -2.90 -12.47 8.83
C ARG A 138 -3.81 -11.69 9.79
N SER A 139 -3.37 -11.45 11.03
CA SER A 139 -4.14 -10.72 12.03
C SER A 139 -4.30 -9.24 11.66
N SER A 140 -5.43 -8.66 12.03
CA SER A 140 -5.70 -7.24 11.82
C SER A 140 -4.73 -6.38 12.62
N GLU A 141 -4.38 -6.79 13.85
CA GLU A 141 -3.45 -6.08 14.73
C GLU A 141 -2.06 -5.91 14.09
N PHE A 142 -1.56 -6.95 13.41
CA PHE A 142 -0.27 -6.90 12.71
C PHE A 142 -0.36 -6.06 11.43
N LEU A 143 -1.37 -6.29 10.59
CA LEU A 143 -1.50 -5.62 9.30
C LEU A 143 -1.73 -4.11 9.46
N GLU A 144 -2.65 -3.71 10.34
CA GLU A 144 -2.98 -2.31 10.60
C GLU A 144 -1.81 -1.53 11.18
N PHE A 145 -0.93 -2.17 11.94
CA PHE A 145 0.28 -1.53 12.44
C PHE A 145 1.10 -0.89 11.32
N PHE A 146 1.05 -1.44 10.10
CA PHE A 146 1.76 -0.90 8.96
C PHE A 146 1.01 0.26 8.31
N PHE A 147 -0.22 0.05 7.84
CA PHE A 147 -0.89 0.99 6.95
C PHE A 147 -2.00 1.83 7.61
N LEU A 148 -2.58 1.45 8.76
CA LEU A 148 -3.74 2.14 9.31
C LEU A 148 -3.47 3.62 9.61
N PRO A 149 -2.34 4.01 10.26
CA PRO A 149 -2.01 5.41 10.46
C PRO A 149 -1.89 6.21 9.16
N ASP A 150 -1.41 5.58 8.08
CA ASP A 150 -1.30 6.20 6.77
C ASP A 150 -2.69 6.38 6.15
N LEU A 151 -3.58 5.38 6.24
CA LEU A 151 -4.97 5.52 5.77
C LEU A 151 -5.68 6.66 6.51
N GLN A 152 -5.57 6.73 7.84
CA GLN A 152 -6.15 7.79 8.67
C GLN A 152 -5.60 9.17 8.31
N ALA A 153 -4.28 9.28 8.13
CA ALA A 153 -3.64 10.53 7.72
C ALA A 153 -4.07 10.94 6.31
N ALA A 154 -4.05 10.01 5.36
CA ALA A 154 -4.42 10.27 3.98
C ALA A 154 -5.90 10.68 3.86
N GLN A 155 -6.81 10.01 4.57
CA GLN A 155 -8.22 10.38 4.64
C GLN A 155 -8.39 11.81 5.17
N ARG A 156 -7.74 12.16 6.29
CA ARG A 156 -7.78 13.52 6.84
C ARG A 156 -7.26 14.56 5.85
N LEU A 157 -6.13 14.30 5.19
CA LEU A 157 -5.55 15.19 4.18
C LEU A 157 -6.49 15.36 2.97
N THR A 158 -7.13 14.27 2.51
CA THR A 158 -8.15 14.32 1.46
C THR A 158 -9.36 15.16 1.90
N CYS A 159 -9.81 15.04 3.15
CA CYS A 159 -10.91 15.84 3.69
C CYS A 159 -10.59 17.35 3.74
N THR A 160 -9.33 17.71 4.00
CA THR A 160 -8.88 19.11 4.02
C THR A 160 -8.49 19.65 2.64
N GLY A 161 -8.64 18.85 1.57
CA GLY A 161 -8.30 19.25 0.20
C GLY A 161 -6.80 19.27 -0.10
N MET A 162 -5.94 18.73 0.78
CA MET A 162 -4.49 18.66 0.57
C MET A 162 -4.13 17.43 -0.29
N TYR A 163 -4.65 17.39 -1.51
CA TYR A 163 -4.63 16.18 -2.35
C TYR A 163 -3.22 15.71 -2.73
N ARG A 164 -2.26 16.61 -2.91
CA ARG A 164 -0.88 16.24 -3.24
C ARG A 164 -0.21 15.47 -2.10
N GLU A 165 -0.42 15.92 -0.87
CA GLU A 165 0.10 15.26 0.33
C GLU A 165 -0.66 13.96 0.60
N ALA A 166 -1.99 14.00 0.48
CA ALA A 166 -2.85 12.83 0.61
C ALA A 166 -2.43 11.73 -0.38
N LEU A 167 -2.17 12.09 -1.64
CA LEU A 167 -1.74 11.16 -2.68
C LEU A 167 -0.44 10.44 -2.28
N ALA A 168 0.54 11.16 -1.74
CA ALA A 168 1.79 10.56 -1.29
C ALA A 168 1.56 9.54 -0.16
N THR A 169 0.67 9.86 0.79
CA THR A 169 0.30 8.97 1.89
C THR A 169 -0.50 7.76 1.41
N TRP A 170 -1.51 7.94 0.56
CA TRP A 170 -2.26 6.84 -0.07
C TRP A 170 -1.35 5.91 -0.88
N ALA A 171 -0.40 6.47 -1.64
CA ALA A 171 0.55 5.68 -2.42
C ALA A 171 1.47 4.86 -1.52
N ASN A 172 1.87 5.38 -0.36
CA ASN A 172 2.64 4.59 0.60
C ASN A 172 1.80 3.46 1.22
N ALA A 173 0.56 3.74 1.63
CA ALA A 173 -0.38 2.73 2.13
C ALA A 173 -0.62 1.62 1.09
N TYR A 174 -0.78 1.98 -0.19
CA TYR A 174 -0.88 1.03 -1.30
C TYR A 174 0.36 0.13 -1.37
N ARG A 175 1.57 0.71 -1.34
CA ARG A 175 2.81 -0.07 -1.38
C ARG A 175 2.93 -0.99 -0.16
N LEU A 176 2.56 -0.53 1.04
CA LEU A 176 2.55 -1.36 2.25
C LEU A 176 1.59 -2.54 2.12
N GLN A 177 0.36 -2.29 1.68
CA GLN A 177 -0.68 -3.32 1.49
C GLN A 177 -0.28 -4.32 0.39
N ASP A 178 0.31 -3.85 -0.71
CA ASP A 178 0.93 -4.73 -1.70
C ASP A 178 1.98 -5.59 -1.00
N ARG A 179 3.03 -4.99 -0.41
CA ARG A 179 4.16 -5.71 0.20
C ARG A 179 3.72 -6.78 1.20
N LEU A 180 2.66 -6.53 1.96
CA LEU A 180 2.06 -7.45 2.94
C LEU A 180 1.11 -8.51 2.33
N GLY A 181 0.77 -8.39 1.05
CA GLY A 181 -0.05 -9.35 0.31
C GLY A 181 -1.55 -9.22 0.57
N VAL A 182 -2.04 -8.02 0.93
CA VAL A 182 -3.44 -7.79 1.37
C VAL A 182 -4.27 -6.98 0.36
N CYS A 183 -3.95 -7.11 -0.92
CA CYS A 183 -4.61 -6.41 -2.03
C CYS A 183 -6.07 -6.83 -2.27
N SER A 184 -6.56 -7.88 -1.62
CA SER A 184 -7.96 -8.31 -1.70
C SER A 184 -8.82 -7.84 -0.51
N SER A 185 -8.25 -7.06 0.41
CA SER A 185 -8.97 -6.57 1.59
C SER A 185 -9.87 -5.38 1.28
N GLY A 186 -10.95 -5.19 2.05
CA GLY A 186 -11.80 -4.00 1.94
C GLY A 186 -11.03 -2.68 2.14
N ARG A 187 -10.00 -2.70 2.99
CA ARG A 187 -9.09 -1.55 3.17
C ARG A 187 -8.27 -1.21 1.93
N PHE A 188 -7.97 -2.21 1.09
CA PHE A 188 -7.28 -1.96 -0.17
C PHE A 188 -8.19 -1.24 -1.17
N LEU A 189 -9.49 -1.58 -1.20
CA LEU A 189 -10.48 -0.83 -1.99
C LEU A 189 -10.58 0.61 -1.52
N LEU A 190 -10.54 0.87 -0.21
CA LEU A 190 -10.49 2.23 0.32
C LEU A 190 -9.23 2.99 -0.14
N THR A 191 -8.07 2.35 -0.12
CA THR A 191 -6.83 2.92 -0.65
C THR A 191 -6.97 3.30 -2.13
N LEU A 192 -7.54 2.41 -2.95
CA LEU A 192 -7.79 2.67 -4.38
C LEU A 192 -8.77 3.83 -4.59
N ALA A 193 -9.81 3.94 -3.77
CA ALA A 193 -10.73 5.07 -3.79
C ALA A 193 -10.00 6.38 -3.47
N GLY A 194 -9.16 6.38 -2.42
CA GLY A 194 -8.34 7.53 -2.02
C GLY A 194 -7.39 7.99 -3.12
N LEU A 195 -6.69 7.04 -3.76
CA LEU A 195 -5.84 7.30 -4.92
C LEU A 195 -6.63 7.87 -6.10
N ALA A 196 -7.76 7.25 -6.46
CA ALA A 196 -8.59 7.70 -7.58
C ALA A 196 -9.08 9.14 -7.38
N VAL A 197 -9.57 9.46 -6.17
CA VAL A 197 -10.02 10.82 -5.83
C VAL A 197 -8.86 11.82 -5.89
N CYS A 198 -7.71 11.52 -5.28
CA CYS A 198 -6.59 12.45 -5.28
C CYS A 198 -6.02 12.67 -6.69
N HIS A 199 -5.90 11.62 -7.51
CA HIS A 199 -5.49 11.74 -8.90
C HIS A 199 -6.47 12.57 -9.72
N GLN A 200 -7.78 12.36 -9.55
CA GLN A 200 -8.80 13.13 -10.25
C GLN A 200 -8.74 14.62 -9.90
N GLU A 201 -8.58 14.96 -8.61
CA GLU A 201 -8.49 16.35 -8.14
C GLU A 201 -7.18 17.04 -8.56
N LEU A 202 -6.15 16.27 -8.90
CA LEU A 202 -4.88 16.75 -9.43
C LEU A 202 -4.81 16.69 -10.97
N ASP A 203 -5.94 16.44 -11.64
CA ASP A 203 -6.08 16.31 -13.10
C ASP A 203 -5.23 15.19 -13.74
N GLN A 204 -4.86 14.19 -12.94
CA GLN A 204 -4.16 12.97 -13.36
C GLN A 204 -5.19 11.89 -13.73
N LEU A 205 -5.97 12.17 -14.77
CA LEU A 205 -7.19 11.40 -15.09
C LEU A 205 -6.91 9.95 -15.50
N SER A 206 -5.76 9.69 -16.13
CA SER A 206 -5.37 8.34 -16.57
C SER A 206 -5.06 7.44 -15.38
N GLU A 207 -4.38 7.99 -14.38
CA GLU A 207 -4.03 7.33 -13.11
C GLU A 207 -5.28 7.09 -12.26
N ALA A 208 -6.17 8.09 -12.18
CA ALA A 208 -7.46 7.94 -11.52
C ALA A 208 -8.29 6.81 -12.14
N HIS A 209 -8.34 6.76 -13.48
CA HIS A 209 -9.01 5.69 -14.21
C HIS A 209 -8.40 4.33 -13.91
N GLY A 210 -7.06 4.22 -13.92
CA GLY A 210 -6.36 2.97 -13.61
C GLY A 210 -6.65 2.44 -12.20
N CYS A 211 -6.78 3.33 -11.21
CA CYS A 211 -7.20 2.95 -9.86
C CYS A 211 -8.62 2.36 -9.84
N CYS A 212 -9.55 2.94 -10.61
CA CYS A 212 -10.91 2.44 -10.74
C CYS A 212 -10.95 1.08 -11.46
N GLU A 213 -10.18 0.91 -12.54
CA GLU A 213 -10.06 -0.39 -13.24
C GLU A 213 -9.61 -1.49 -12.28
N GLN A 214 -8.55 -1.22 -11.50
CA GLN A 214 -8.05 -2.18 -10.52
C GLN A 214 -9.07 -2.50 -9.42
N ALA A 215 -9.81 -1.50 -8.93
CA ALA A 215 -10.85 -1.73 -7.93
C ALA A 215 -11.99 -2.58 -8.49
N LEU A 216 -12.42 -2.32 -9.73
CA LEU A 216 -13.51 -3.06 -10.38
C LEU A 216 -13.14 -4.52 -10.66
N GLN A 217 -11.88 -4.79 -11.00
CA GLN A 217 -11.35 -6.17 -11.14
C GLN A 217 -11.45 -6.94 -9.82
N LEU A 218 -11.08 -6.31 -8.70
CA LEU A 218 -11.19 -6.93 -7.37
C LEU A 218 -12.65 -7.15 -6.95
N LEU A 219 -13.56 -6.32 -7.46
CA LEU A 219 -14.98 -6.38 -7.20
C LEU A 219 -15.77 -7.24 -8.19
N GLU A 220 -15.15 -7.86 -9.20
CA GLU A 220 -15.84 -8.65 -10.23
C GLU A 220 -16.81 -9.68 -9.62
N ALA A 221 -16.37 -10.40 -8.57
CA ALA A 221 -17.19 -11.40 -7.89
C ALA A 221 -18.04 -10.84 -6.72
N GLN A 222 -17.96 -9.54 -6.40
CA GLN A 222 -18.57 -8.94 -5.20
C GLN A 222 -19.71 -7.96 -5.55
N GLY A 223 -20.80 -8.47 -6.10
CA GLY A 223 -21.93 -7.68 -6.61
C GLY A 223 -22.65 -6.79 -5.59
N SER A 224 -22.52 -7.07 -4.28
CA SER A 224 -23.19 -6.33 -3.20
C SER A 224 -22.25 -5.39 -2.43
N HIS A 225 -21.00 -5.21 -2.86
CA HIS A 225 -20.05 -4.39 -2.12
C HIS A 225 -20.43 -2.90 -2.20
N PRO A 226 -20.48 -2.15 -1.07
CA PRO A 226 -20.96 -0.77 -1.05
C PRO A 226 -20.16 0.20 -1.94
N LEU A 227 -18.86 -0.06 -2.15
CA LEU A 227 -18.02 0.75 -3.05
C LEU A 227 -18.20 0.42 -4.55
N LEU A 228 -18.92 -0.64 -4.92
CA LEU A 228 -19.06 -1.04 -6.33
C LEU A 228 -19.75 0.03 -7.18
N GLY A 229 -20.91 0.52 -6.73
CA GLY A 229 -21.64 1.60 -7.40
C GLY A 229 -20.79 2.87 -7.57
N PRO A 230 -20.19 3.40 -6.48
CA PRO A 230 -19.29 4.55 -6.54
C PRO A 230 -18.10 4.37 -7.50
N PHE A 231 -17.44 3.19 -7.52
CA PHE A 231 -16.35 2.92 -8.46
C PHE A 231 -16.82 2.85 -9.91
N LEU A 232 -17.97 2.23 -10.19
CA LEU A 232 -18.53 2.18 -11.55
C LEU A 232 -18.83 3.59 -12.08
N GLN A 233 -19.44 4.45 -11.26
CA GLN A 233 -19.72 5.83 -11.65
C GLN A 233 -18.45 6.64 -11.93
N ALA A 234 -17.46 6.55 -11.04
CA ALA A 234 -16.17 7.22 -11.25
C ALA A 234 -15.47 6.69 -12.50
N HIS A 235 -15.45 5.37 -12.72
CA HIS A 235 -14.87 4.74 -13.89
C HIS A 235 -15.52 5.23 -15.19
N ILE A 236 -16.86 5.22 -15.29
CA ILE A 236 -17.60 5.68 -16.48
C ILE A 236 -17.27 7.14 -16.81
N HIS A 237 -17.28 8.01 -15.79
CA HIS A 237 -16.96 9.43 -15.93
C HIS A 237 -15.52 9.65 -16.42
N LEU A 238 -14.55 9.00 -15.76
CA LEU A 238 -13.15 9.10 -16.10
C LEU A 238 -12.87 8.52 -17.49
N ALA A 239 -13.48 7.38 -17.83
CA ALA A 239 -13.33 6.70 -19.12
C ALA A 239 -13.75 7.60 -20.28
N TRP A 240 -14.87 8.32 -20.11
CA TRP A 240 -15.30 9.32 -21.08
C TRP A 240 -14.27 10.44 -21.25
N LYS A 241 -13.72 10.97 -20.15
CA LYS A 241 -12.72 12.04 -20.19
C LYS A 241 -11.39 11.61 -20.83
N VAL A 242 -10.94 10.38 -20.59
CA VAL A 242 -9.67 9.85 -21.14
C VAL A 242 -9.84 9.15 -22.48
N GLY A 243 -11.06 9.07 -23.03
CA GLY A 243 -11.33 8.43 -24.32
C GLY A 243 -11.24 6.89 -24.31
N LYS A 244 -11.45 6.25 -23.15
CA LYS A 244 -11.47 4.78 -22.99
C LYS A 244 -12.89 4.21 -23.09
N ASP A 245 -13.00 2.91 -23.35
CA ASP A 245 -14.29 2.22 -23.36
C ASP A 245 -14.89 2.10 -21.96
N LYS A 246 -16.22 2.26 -21.88
CA LYS A 246 -17.00 2.27 -20.63
C LYS A 246 -18.23 1.37 -20.66
N ARG A 247 -18.52 0.72 -21.80
CA ARG A 247 -19.75 -0.06 -22.03
C ARG A 247 -19.99 -1.13 -20.97
N HIS A 248 -18.93 -1.87 -20.60
CA HIS A 248 -19.03 -2.91 -19.59
C HIS A 248 -19.43 -2.34 -18.22
N SER A 249 -18.83 -1.21 -17.82
CA SER A 249 -19.17 -0.55 -16.55
C SER A 249 -20.57 0.05 -16.57
N GLU A 250 -21.01 0.61 -17.71
CA GLU A 250 -22.36 1.13 -17.89
C GLU A 250 -23.41 0.03 -17.75
N ALA A 251 -23.23 -1.09 -18.44
CA ALA A 251 -24.12 -2.25 -18.33
C ALA A 251 -24.19 -2.76 -16.89
N ARG A 252 -23.04 -2.95 -16.24
CA ARG A 252 -22.98 -3.44 -14.86
C ARG A 252 -23.63 -2.47 -13.86
N LEU A 253 -23.49 -1.16 -14.06
CA LEU A 253 -24.16 -0.15 -13.23
C LEU A 253 -25.67 -0.16 -13.44
N GLN A 254 -26.12 -0.42 -14.68
CA GLN A 254 -27.53 -0.54 -15.01
C GLN A 254 -28.15 -1.79 -14.36
N ASP A 255 -27.49 -2.95 -14.44
CA ASP A 255 -27.92 -4.19 -13.78
C ASP A 255 -28.08 -4.01 -12.25
N LEU A 256 -27.16 -3.27 -11.63
CA LEU A 256 -27.23 -2.96 -10.20
C LEU A 256 -28.39 -2.04 -9.82
N ARG A 257 -28.80 -1.14 -10.73
CA ARG A 257 -30.00 -0.29 -10.53
C ARG A 257 -31.28 -1.10 -10.68
N GLU A 258 -31.32 -1.97 -11.69
CA GLU A 258 -32.49 -2.80 -12.00
C GLU A 258 -32.74 -3.87 -10.92
N SER A 259 -31.68 -4.39 -10.31
CA SER A 259 -31.78 -5.32 -9.16
C SER A 259 -32.24 -4.66 -7.85
N GLY A 260 -32.49 -3.34 -7.83
CA GLY A 260 -32.95 -2.61 -6.63
C GLY A 260 -31.88 -2.48 -5.53
N LEU A 261 -30.64 -2.88 -5.81
CA LEU A 261 -29.52 -2.82 -4.87
C LEU A 261 -28.91 -1.41 -4.75
N LEU A 262 -29.30 -0.47 -5.63
CA LEU A 262 -28.79 0.90 -5.65
C LEU A 262 -29.90 1.94 -5.47
N LEU A 263 -29.71 2.87 -4.53
CA LEU A 263 -30.50 4.09 -4.39
C LEU A 263 -30.24 5.06 -5.55
N GLN A 264 -31.25 5.89 -5.88
CA GLN A 264 -31.27 6.85 -7.01
C GLN A 264 -30.11 7.85 -7.00
N GLN A 265 -29.56 8.16 -5.82
CA GLN A 265 -28.34 8.95 -5.64
C GLN A 265 -27.29 8.11 -4.91
N GLN A 266 -26.25 7.71 -5.63
CA GLN A 266 -25.10 7.03 -5.04
C GLN A 266 -24.09 8.07 -4.52
N PRO A 267 -23.46 7.82 -3.36
CA PRO A 267 -22.41 8.69 -2.89
C PRO A 267 -21.23 8.66 -3.86
N SER A 268 -20.57 9.80 -4.03
CA SER A 268 -19.28 9.84 -4.74
C SER A 268 -18.22 9.03 -3.99
N LEU A 269 -17.14 8.61 -4.68
CA LEU A 269 -15.99 7.97 -4.02
C LEU A 269 -15.44 8.83 -2.86
N LYS A 270 -15.43 10.16 -3.05
CA LYS A 270 -15.01 11.11 -2.03
C LYS A 270 -15.93 11.09 -0.81
N GLU A 271 -17.25 11.05 -1.00
CA GLU A 271 -18.19 10.93 0.12
C GLU A 271 -18.06 9.60 0.86
N CYS A 272 -17.82 8.50 0.14
CA CYS A 272 -17.56 7.20 0.76
C CYS A 272 -16.31 7.26 1.63
N LEU A 273 -15.22 7.86 1.13
CA LEU A 273 -13.99 8.06 1.89
C LEU A 273 -14.21 8.89 3.15
N ILE A 274 -15.03 9.93 3.11
CA ILE A 274 -15.27 10.80 4.28
C ILE A 274 -16.12 10.07 5.33
N LYS A 275 -17.05 9.21 4.91
CA LYS A 275 -17.98 8.51 5.79
C LYS A 275 -17.39 7.23 6.41
N GLU A 276 -16.36 6.64 5.81
CA GLU A 276 -15.76 5.40 6.29
C GLU A 276 -14.99 5.63 7.60
N PRO A 277 -15.41 5.04 8.73
CA PRO A 277 -14.67 5.17 9.98
C PRO A 277 -13.41 4.30 9.93
N LEU A 278 -12.24 4.95 10.06
CA LEU A 278 -10.96 4.27 10.24
C LEU A 278 -10.57 4.27 11.71
N GLU A 279 -11.13 3.33 12.49
CA GLU A 279 -10.77 3.10 13.89
C GLU A 279 -9.52 2.22 14.05
#